data_AF-A0A936FU61-F1
#
_entry.id   AF-A0A936FU61-F1
#
_cell.length_a   1.000
_cell.length_b   1.000
_cell.length_c   1.000
_cell.angle_alpha   90.00
_cell.angle_beta   90.00
_cell.angle_gamma   90.00
#
_symmetry.space_group_name_H-M   'P 1'
#
loop_
_entity.id
_entity.type
_entity.pdbx_description
1 polymer ?
#
loop_
_entity_poly.entity_id
_entity_poly.type
_entity_poly.pdbx_seq_one_letter_code
_entity_poly.pdbx_strand_id
1 'polypeptide(L)'
;MTEIISKNSIQDFNEELIDKYGFLLSMNQLPEPGEKPSLNSNGFVGSFTSYNSYPFNWYEAVGNGFVNTPNGKITNSSLALFNKKDTIYDKNLSFFKENNFFYPYSLMDYYGFKYNSYLFPKIISSWQFDTVYAPVSRAPLSTLNNVDIVFTPDKTKWSRCVIVETANRFFTQKPISNNLSTFFFMGLETKPNPDGKFPSQFELRGDFSVGKNDQNGDGKPDPDGAVDANGKPLYGMGWFPGYAVDIETGKRLNIYFGENSCYSEKYDTICKKENQIGGDMLWNPNGTLFTGDTLPKGSAYNYFAGGQHFIYVTNQTYDSCELLRDAFSSNVKAKVASALKSTTWTSIPLPLKALKPLGAGSKGLIPSECVIKLRVNNAYQVKNENGINNGYPTYLLDFKNRPIVADNFKTEFVSNNLSNVLIHPNPYFPSKHSTLNMSNLPENSQIEIYNLSGNLLLSQQASKQFSWDHKLQNGNLLNTSILLIKITNLDDKSYEIKKVMME
;
A
#
# COMPACT_ATOMS: atom_id res chain seq x y z
N MET A 1 -15.96 -29.21 15.18
CA MET A 1 -15.01 -28.57 14.23
C MET A 1 -14.15 -29.70 13.67
N THR A 2 -13.89 -29.76 12.36
CA THR A 2 -12.94 -30.76 11.82
C THR A 2 -11.60 -30.07 11.70
N GLU A 3 -10.58 -30.55 12.42
CA GLU A 3 -9.22 -30.04 12.34
C GLU A 3 -8.45 -30.81 11.26
N ILE A 4 -7.70 -30.09 10.45
CA ILE A 4 -6.82 -30.66 9.43
C ILE A 4 -5.44 -30.07 9.67
N ILE A 5 -4.50 -30.93 10.03
CA ILE A 5 -3.11 -30.55 10.25
C ILE A 5 -2.39 -30.75 8.92
N SER A 6 -1.67 -29.71 8.52
CA SER A 6 -0.92 -29.79 7.28
C SER A 6 0.16 -30.86 7.33
N LYS A 7 0.29 -31.64 6.25
CA LYS A 7 1.26 -32.74 6.16
C LYS A 7 2.72 -32.29 6.21
N ASN A 8 3.01 -31.10 5.67
CA ASN A 8 4.34 -30.53 5.59
C ASN A 8 4.39 -29.14 6.23
N SER A 9 5.61 -28.68 6.51
CA SER A 9 5.84 -27.28 6.85
C SER A 9 5.48 -26.37 5.67
N ILE A 10 4.92 -25.19 5.95
CA ILE A 10 4.70 -24.16 4.93
C ILE A 10 6.00 -23.56 4.39
N GLN A 11 7.16 -23.87 4.99
CA GLN A 11 8.46 -23.48 4.42
C GLN A 11 8.75 -24.17 3.08
N ASP A 12 8.17 -25.37 2.90
CA ASP A 12 8.21 -26.11 1.66
C ASP A 12 6.92 -25.87 0.87
N PHE A 13 6.95 -26.13 -0.44
CA PHE A 13 5.72 -26.06 -1.24
C PHE A 13 4.69 -27.03 -0.66
N ASN A 14 3.54 -26.49 -0.25
CA ASN A 14 2.56 -27.25 0.50
C ASN A 14 1.16 -27.06 -0.10
N GLU A 15 0.68 -28.13 -0.73
CA GLU A 15 -0.61 -28.18 -1.38
C GLU A 15 -1.34 -29.44 -0.89
N GLU A 16 -2.49 -29.25 -0.27
CA GLU A 16 -3.26 -30.33 0.35
C GLU A 16 -4.70 -30.32 -0.14
N LEU A 17 -5.11 -31.46 -0.71
CA LEU A 17 -6.48 -31.69 -1.12
C LEU A 17 -7.32 -32.01 0.11
N ILE A 18 -8.32 -31.18 0.37
CA ILE A 18 -9.28 -31.39 1.45
C ILE A 18 -10.50 -32.13 0.88
N ASP A 19 -10.33 -33.43 0.65
CA ASP A 19 -11.29 -34.31 -0.04
C ASP A 19 -12.72 -34.15 0.49
N LYS A 20 -12.86 -34.10 1.81
CA LYS A 20 -14.15 -33.95 2.51
C LYS A 20 -14.96 -32.74 2.04
N TYR A 21 -14.28 -31.68 1.61
CA TYR A 21 -14.91 -30.42 1.21
C TYR A 21 -14.65 -30.07 -0.27
N GLY A 22 -13.94 -30.91 -1.02
CA GLY A 22 -13.76 -30.76 -2.47
C GLY A 22 -12.93 -29.55 -2.89
N PHE A 23 -12.02 -29.06 -2.05
CA PHE A 23 -11.13 -27.96 -2.41
C PHE A 23 -9.66 -28.28 -2.12
N LEU A 24 -8.78 -27.61 -2.85
CA LEU A 24 -7.33 -27.69 -2.72
C LEU A 24 -6.84 -26.46 -1.96
N LEU A 25 -6.04 -26.66 -0.93
CA LEU A 25 -5.41 -25.58 -0.18
C LEU A 25 -3.91 -25.56 -0.47
N SER A 26 -3.41 -24.47 -1.06
CA SER A 26 -1.98 -24.24 -1.24
C SER A 26 -1.52 -23.08 -0.35
N MET A 27 -0.51 -23.32 0.49
CA MET A 27 0.07 -22.31 1.38
C MET A 27 1.58 -22.42 1.40
N ASN A 28 2.27 -21.31 1.16
CA ASN A 28 3.73 -21.25 1.17
C ASN A 28 4.20 -20.08 2.01
N GLN A 29 5.35 -20.24 2.69
CA GLN A 29 6.02 -19.17 3.38
C GLN A 29 6.63 -18.21 2.37
N LEU A 30 6.40 -16.92 2.56
CA LEU A 30 6.96 -15.86 1.73
C LEU A 30 8.07 -15.14 2.49
N PRO A 31 9.15 -14.72 1.79
CA PRO A 31 10.17 -13.89 2.41
C PRO A 31 9.60 -12.52 2.78
N GLU A 32 10.15 -11.94 3.85
CA GLU A 32 9.81 -10.58 4.26
C GLU A 32 10.27 -9.54 3.21
N PRO A 33 9.70 -8.33 3.18
CA PRO A 33 10.11 -7.29 2.26
C PRO A 33 11.58 -6.91 2.51
N GLY A 34 12.37 -6.82 1.44
CA GLY A 34 13.81 -6.54 1.52
C GLY A 34 14.71 -7.73 1.87
N GLU A 35 14.18 -8.93 2.19
CA GLU A 35 15.00 -10.10 2.53
C GLU A 35 15.69 -10.71 1.29
N LYS A 36 14.98 -10.77 0.16
CA LYS A 36 15.50 -11.28 -1.12
C LYS A 36 15.41 -10.22 -2.23
N PRO A 37 16.16 -9.10 -2.13
CA PRO A 37 16.00 -7.94 -3.01
C PRO A 37 16.38 -8.18 -4.47
N SER A 38 17.04 -9.31 -4.76
CA SER A 38 17.43 -9.75 -6.11
C SER A 38 16.37 -10.62 -6.80
N LEU A 39 15.37 -11.15 -6.09
CA LEU A 39 14.26 -11.89 -6.70
C LEU A 39 13.27 -10.91 -7.34
N ASN A 40 12.56 -11.33 -8.40
CA ASN A 40 11.64 -10.50 -9.20
C ASN A 40 10.53 -9.78 -8.39
N SER A 41 10.33 -10.12 -7.12
CA SER A 41 9.47 -9.39 -6.18
C SER A 41 10.23 -9.14 -4.87
N ASN A 42 10.44 -7.87 -4.52
CA ASN A 42 11.06 -7.45 -3.25
C ASN A 42 10.06 -7.45 -2.07
N GLY A 43 9.07 -8.34 -2.09
CA GLY A 43 7.98 -8.39 -1.12
C GLY A 43 6.90 -7.33 -1.31
N PHE A 44 6.98 -6.43 -2.29
CA PHE A 44 5.87 -5.53 -2.61
C PHE A 44 4.80 -6.25 -3.44
N VAL A 45 3.56 -6.24 -2.95
CA VAL A 45 2.41 -6.84 -3.65
C VAL A 45 1.65 -5.78 -4.44
N GLY A 46 1.39 -4.61 -3.85
CA GLY A 46 0.72 -3.53 -4.56
C GLY A 46 0.11 -2.46 -3.66
N SER A 47 -0.33 -1.37 -4.30
CA SER A 47 -1.18 -0.34 -3.71
C SER A 47 -2.47 -0.25 -4.53
N PHE A 48 -3.61 -0.25 -3.87
CA PHE A 48 -4.92 -0.22 -4.54
C PHE A 48 -5.79 0.86 -3.92
N THR A 49 -6.47 1.64 -4.77
CA THR A 49 -7.42 2.66 -4.31
C THR A 49 -8.82 2.23 -4.72
N SER A 50 -9.76 2.30 -3.78
CA SER A 50 -11.16 2.00 -4.02
C SER A 50 -12.05 3.07 -3.40
N TYR A 51 -13.21 3.29 -4.01
CA TYR A 51 -14.18 4.28 -3.56
C TYR A 51 -15.52 3.59 -3.33
N ASN A 52 -16.22 3.98 -2.26
CA ASN A 52 -17.55 3.42 -1.97
C ASN A 52 -18.68 4.03 -2.83
N SER A 53 -18.36 5.06 -3.62
CA SER A 53 -19.29 5.73 -4.53
C SER A 53 -18.60 6.06 -5.86
N TYR A 54 -19.21 5.64 -6.97
CA TYR A 54 -18.73 5.93 -8.32
C TYR A 54 -19.34 7.21 -8.91
N PRO A 55 -18.59 7.96 -9.75
CA PRO A 55 -17.13 8.09 -9.81
C PRO A 55 -16.66 9.41 -9.17
N PHE A 56 -15.92 9.35 -8.07
CA PHE A 56 -15.10 10.50 -7.63
C PHE A 56 -13.69 10.04 -7.22
N ASN A 57 -12.78 10.02 -8.19
CA ASN A 57 -11.33 9.84 -7.97
C ASN A 57 -10.74 11.17 -7.46
N TRP A 58 -10.93 11.47 -6.18
CA TRP A 58 -10.47 12.74 -5.61
C TRP A 58 -9.06 12.65 -5.01
N TYR A 59 -8.67 11.49 -4.49
CA TYR A 59 -7.35 11.28 -3.90
C TYR A 59 -6.31 11.04 -4.99
N GLU A 60 -5.21 11.78 -4.90
CA GLU A 60 -4.03 11.68 -5.76
C GLU A 60 -2.81 12.11 -4.93
N ALA A 61 -1.61 11.71 -5.33
CA ALA A 61 -0.38 12.02 -4.63
C ALA A 61 0.81 12.16 -5.59
N VAL A 62 1.89 12.74 -5.10
CA VAL A 62 3.17 12.72 -5.82
C VAL A 62 3.70 11.29 -5.86
N GLY A 63 3.87 10.77 -7.07
CA GLY A 63 4.58 9.53 -7.33
C GLY A 63 6.08 9.76 -7.50
N ASN A 64 6.84 8.68 -7.57
CA ASN A 64 8.28 8.75 -7.76
C ASN A 64 8.63 9.24 -9.17
N GLY A 65 9.03 10.50 -9.27
CA GLY A 65 9.42 11.18 -10.51
C GLY A 65 8.23 11.69 -11.33
N PHE A 66 6.99 11.55 -10.83
CA PHE A 66 5.80 11.98 -11.55
C PHE A 66 4.68 12.45 -10.62
N VAL A 67 3.72 13.19 -11.18
CA VAL A 67 2.41 13.37 -10.57
C VAL A 67 1.35 13.42 -11.66
N ASN A 68 0.17 12.87 -11.39
CA ASN A 68 -0.96 13.03 -12.29
C ASN A 68 -1.72 14.31 -11.93
N THR A 69 -2.09 15.06 -12.95
CA THR A 69 -2.92 16.27 -12.81
C THR A 69 -4.14 16.15 -13.71
N PRO A 70 -5.16 17.00 -13.53
CA PRO A 70 -6.27 17.08 -14.47
C PRO A 70 -5.85 17.34 -15.93
N ASN A 71 -4.66 17.92 -16.14
CA ASN A 71 -4.10 18.26 -17.44
C ASN A 71 -3.09 17.23 -17.98
N GLY A 72 -2.94 16.08 -17.31
CA GLY A 72 -2.00 15.02 -17.68
C GLY A 72 -0.91 14.76 -16.65
N LYS A 73 0.01 13.85 -16.99
CA LYS A 73 1.12 13.41 -16.13
C LYS A 73 2.30 14.38 -16.27
N ILE A 74 2.72 14.98 -15.16
CA ILE A 74 3.95 15.77 -15.08
C ILE A 74 5.07 14.84 -14.61
N THR A 75 6.23 14.88 -15.27
CA THR A 75 7.44 14.17 -14.84
C THR A 75 8.56 15.16 -14.54
N ASN A 76 9.24 14.99 -13.41
CA ASN A 76 10.32 15.90 -12.99
C ASN A 76 11.28 15.19 -12.03
N SER A 77 12.59 15.40 -12.20
CA SER A 77 13.63 14.84 -11.34
C SER A 77 13.57 15.36 -9.89
N SER A 78 12.97 16.52 -9.66
CA SER A 78 12.71 17.07 -8.32
C SER A 78 11.64 16.29 -7.55
N LEU A 79 10.87 15.45 -8.25
CA LEU A 79 9.89 14.51 -7.68
C LEU A 79 10.49 13.11 -7.47
N ALA A 80 11.81 12.93 -7.67
CA ALA A 80 12.47 11.69 -7.31
C ALA A 80 12.46 11.54 -5.79
N LEU A 81 11.58 10.66 -5.29
CA LEU A 81 11.34 10.47 -3.87
C LEU A 81 12.42 9.63 -3.19
N PHE A 82 13.32 9.06 -3.99
CA PHE A 82 14.26 8.04 -3.54
C PHE A 82 15.67 8.29 -4.05
N ASN A 83 16.64 7.77 -3.31
CA ASN A 83 18.03 7.79 -3.70
C ASN A 83 18.44 6.50 -4.42
N LYS A 84 19.21 6.61 -5.50
CA LYS A 84 19.80 5.44 -6.19
C LYS A 84 20.69 4.58 -5.28
N LYS A 85 21.20 5.12 -4.18
CA LYS A 85 21.99 4.35 -3.20
C LYS A 85 21.14 3.39 -2.37
N ASP A 86 19.88 3.75 -2.11
CA ASP A 86 18.98 2.98 -1.26
C ASP A 86 18.22 1.90 -2.04
N THR A 87 18.37 1.87 -3.37
CA THR A 87 17.83 0.80 -4.22
C THR A 87 18.51 -0.55 -4.00
N ILE A 88 19.59 -0.62 -3.21
CA ILE A 88 20.16 -1.91 -2.77
C ILE A 88 19.15 -2.75 -1.99
N TYR A 89 18.20 -2.10 -1.31
CA TYR A 89 17.13 -2.71 -0.55
C TYR A 89 15.89 -2.99 -1.40
N ASP A 90 15.86 -2.56 -2.67
CA ASP A 90 14.82 -2.84 -3.66
C ASP A 90 15.41 -2.75 -5.09
N LYS A 91 16.29 -3.70 -5.44
CA LYS A 91 17.08 -3.62 -6.68
C LYS A 91 16.21 -3.64 -7.93
N ASN A 92 15.09 -4.35 -7.85
CA ASN A 92 14.11 -4.47 -8.92
C ASN A 92 13.08 -3.35 -8.92
N LEU A 93 13.24 -2.35 -8.04
CA LEU A 93 12.41 -1.16 -7.96
C LEU A 93 10.90 -1.49 -7.84
N SER A 94 10.60 -2.56 -7.09
CA SER A 94 9.24 -3.08 -6.93
C SER A 94 8.30 -2.04 -6.31
N PHE A 95 8.78 -1.28 -5.31
CA PHE A 95 8.03 -0.20 -4.65
C PHE A 95 7.92 1.06 -5.51
N PHE A 96 8.64 1.12 -6.63
CA PHE A 96 8.79 2.29 -7.51
C PHE A 96 8.02 2.14 -8.82
N LYS A 97 7.23 1.07 -8.96
CA LYS A 97 6.34 0.86 -10.10
C LYS A 97 5.39 2.06 -10.26
N GLU A 98 5.00 2.33 -11.50
CA GLU A 98 4.08 3.43 -11.81
C GLU A 98 2.74 3.27 -11.07
N ASN A 99 2.13 4.38 -10.69
CA ASN A 99 0.85 4.48 -9.94
C ASN A 99 0.88 4.01 -8.47
N ASN A 100 2.05 3.92 -7.84
CA ASN A 100 2.13 3.86 -6.39
C ASN A 100 2.08 5.28 -5.79
N PHE A 101 1.31 5.47 -4.70
CA PHE A 101 1.11 6.77 -4.04
C PHE A 101 1.47 6.76 -2.55
N PHE A 102 1.82 5.58 -2.03
CA PHE A 102 2.32 5.41 -0.67
C PHE A 102 3.60 4.60 -0.73
N TYR A 103 4.62 5.10 -0.04
CA TYR A 103 5.95 4.54 -0.12
C TYR A 103 6.45 4.14 1.27
N PRO A 104 7.28 3.08 1.37
CA PRO A 104 7.97 2.77 2.61
C PRO A 104 8.76 3.99 3.09
N TYR A 105 8.46 4.46 4.30
CA TYR A 105 9.17 5.61 4.88
C TYR A 105 10.69 5.36 4.96
N SER A 106 11.07 4.10 5.17
CA SER A 106 12.46 3.64 5.21
C SER A 106 13.24 3.85 3.91
N LEU A 107 12.57 3.83 2.75
CA LEU A 107 13.22 4.01 1.46
C LEU A 107 13.32 5.48 1.04
N MET A 108 12.44 6.33 1.55
CA MET A 108 12.38 7.74 1.15
C MET A 108 13.75 8.41 1.26
N ASP A 109 14.11 9.20 0.25
CA ASP A 109 15.36 9.97 0.26
C ASP A 109 15.35 10.96 1.43
N TYR A 110 16.52 11.22 1.99
CA TYR A 110 16.77 12.25 3.01
C TYR A 110 17.96 13.13 2.65
N TYR A 111 18.70 12.79 1.60
CA TYR A 111 19.83 13.56 1.14
C TYR A 111 19.34 14.82 0.43
N GLY A 112 19.99 15.95 0.70
CA GLY A 112 19.80 17.12 -0.17
C GLY A 112 20.45 16.89 -1.54
N PHE A 113 19.84 17.41 -2.60
CA PHE A 113 20.38 17.29 -3.95
C PHE A 113 21.53 18.27 -4.15
N LYS A 114 22.75 17.78 -4.38
CA LYS A 114 23.92 18.63 -4.62
C LYS A 114 24.27 18.69 -6.10
N TYR A 115 24.40 19.90 -6.64
CA TYR A 115 24.88 20.14 -8.00
C TYR A 115 25.70 21.44 -8.04
N ASN A 116 26.93 21.37 -8.58
CA ASN A 116 27.89 22.50 -8.63
C ASN A 116 28.02 23.25 -7.28
N SER A 117 28.18 22.50 -6.18
CA SER A 117 28.27 23.03 -4.80
C SER A 117 26.99 23.66 -4.23
N TYR A 118 25.93 23.83 -5.03
CA TYR A 118 24.60 24.22 -4.55
C TYR A 118 23.85 23.01 -4.01
N LEU A 119 23.06 23.24 -2.97
CA LEU A 119 22.16 22.26 -2.39
C LEU A 119 20.72 22.66 -2.72
N PHE A 120 20.01 21.86 -3.48
CA PHE A 120 18.64 22.17 -3.91
C PHE A 120 17.61 21.49 -2.99
N PRO A 121 16.47 22.15 -2.76
CA PRO A 121 15.33 21.56 -2.07
C PRO A 121 14.69 20.44 -2.91
N LYS A 122 14.03 19.52 -2.21
CA LYS A 122 13.28 18.39 -2.78
C LYS A 122 11.95 18.23 -2.05
N ILE A 123 10.93 17.79 -2.79
CA ILE A 123 9.63 17.39 -2.24
C ILE A 123 9.77 15.95 -1.74
N ILE A 124 10.08 15.77 -0.46
CA ILE A 124 10.17 14.46 0.20
C ILE A 124 9.57 14.57 1.60
N SER A 125 8.84 13.53 2.00
CA SER A 125 8.16 13.49 3.30
C SER A 125 9.05 12.98 4.44
N SER A 126 10.28 12.57 4.17
CA SER A 126 11.19 12.06 5.20
C SER A 126 11.97 13.16 5.92
N TRP A 127 12.57 12.82 7.06
CA TRP A 127 13.40 13.77 7.82
C TRP A 127 14.63 14.17 7.03
N GLN A 128 14.70 15.44 6.64
CA GLN A 128 15.81 16.01 5.92
C GLN A 128 16.90 16.53 6.87
N PHE A 129 17.97 15.72 6.98
CA PHE A 129 19.34 16.15 7.25
C PHE A 129 19.63 17.03 8.49
N ASP A 130 19.40 16.48 9.68
CA ASP A 130 20.12 16.82 10.91
C ASP A 130 21.13 15.71 11.24
N THR A 131 22.35 15.86 10.70
CA THR A 131 23.58 15.03 10.89
C THR A 131 23.42 13.50 10.81
N VAL A 132 22.99 12.83 11.89
CA VAL A 132 22.92 11.36 12.00
C VAL A 132 21.50 10.82 12.18
N TYR A 133 20.51 11.68 12.44
CA TYR A 133 19.19 11.24 12.88
C TYR A 133 18.29 10.78 11.74
N ALA A 134 18.43 11.37 10.57
CA ALA A 134 17.71 10.94 9.38
C ALA A 134 17.97 9.45 9.06
N PRO A 135 19.20 8.96 8.83
CA PRO A 135 19.39 7.55 8.50
C PRO A 135 18.89 6.60 9.60
N VAL A 136 19.08 6.94 10.88
CA VAL A 136 18.64 6.07 12.00
C VAL A 136 17.14 6.16 12.29
N SER A 137 16.39 7.08 11.67
CA SER A 137 14.94 7.18 11.83
C SER A 137 14.17 6.16 10.98
N ARG A 138 14.86 5.26 10.29
CA ARG A 138 14.30 4.32 9.32
C ARG A 138 14.36 2.91 9.90
N ALA A 139 13.26 2.19 9.78
CA ALA A 139 13.20 0.77 10.12
C ALA A 139 13.51 -0.11 8.89
N PRO A 140 13.94 -1.37 9.09
CA PRO A 140 14.05 -2.33 8.00
C PRO A 140 12.73 -2.53 7.25
N LEU A 141 12.79 -2.89 5.97
CA LEU A 141 11.60 -3.19 5.16
C LEU A 141 10.76 -4.35 5.71
N SER A 142 11.37 -5.27 6.45
CA SER A 142 10.67 -6.36 7.17
C SER A 142 9.74 -5.89 8.29
N THR A 143 9.72 -4.59 8.60
CA THR A 143 8.78 -4.00 9.58
C THR A 143 7.53 -3.42 8.93
N LEU A 144 7.44 -3.45 7.59
CA LEU A 144 6.26 -3.00 6.87
C LEU A 144 5.06 -3.88 7.22
N ASN A 145 3.93 -3.23 7.40
CA ASN A 145 2.67 -3.88 7.66
C ASN A 145 1.70 -3.70 6.49
N ASN A 146 0.80 -4.65 6.35
CA ASN A 146 -0.30 -4.58 5.39
C ASN A 146 -1.42 -3.68 5.98
N VAL A 147 -1.75 -2.58 5.28
CA VAL A 147 -2.63 -1.54 5.83
C VAL A 147 -3.79 -1.23 4.89
N ASP A 148 -4.97 -1.02 5.48
CA ASP A 148 -6.07 -0.29 4.85
C ASP A 148 -6.20 1.10 5.48
N ILE A 149 -6.01 2.14 4.69
CA ILE A 149 -6.19 3.55 5.06
C ILE A 149 -7.54 3.99 4.52
N VAL A 150 -8.43 4.44 5.40
CA VAL A 150 -9.78 4.87 5.07
C VAL A 150 -9.90 6.36 5.31
N PHE A 151 -10.05 7.15 4.25
CA PHE A 151 -10.58 8.52 4.34
C PHE A 151 -12.09 8.47 4.35
N THR A 152 -12.74 9.23 5.23
CA THR A 152 -14.20 9.19 5.35
C THR A 152 -14.80 10.53 5.76
N PRO A 153 -15.96 10.94 5.21
CA PRO A 153 -16.69 12.12 5.67
C PRO A 153 -17.25 11.96 7.09
N ASP A 154 -17.35 10.73 7.59
CA ASP A 154 -17.83 10.44 8.94
C ASP A 154 -16.79 10.85 10.00
N LYS A 155 -16.99 12.05 10.56
CA LYS A 155 -16.15 12.62 11.62
C LYS A 155 -16.06 11.72 12.85
N THR A 156 -17.02 10.83 13.12
CA THR A 156 -16.96 9.92 14.27
C THR A 156 -15.83 8.89 14.12
N LYS A 157 -15.46 8.56 12.89
CA LYS A 157 -14.39 7.61 12.55
C LYS A 157 -13.00 8.25 12.45
N TRP A 158 -12.90 9.58 12.45
CA TRP A 158 -11.62 10.30 12.35
C TRP A 158 -10.67 9.95 13.51
N SER A 159 -9.37 9.96 13.21
CA SER A 159 -8.30 9.60 14.16
C SER A 159 -7.73 10.85 14.81
N ARG A 160 -7.69 10.87 16.14
CA ARG A 160 -6.95 11.87 16.90
C ARG A 160 -5.47 11.59 16.68
N CYS A 161 -4.70 12.61 16.32
CA CYS A 161 -3.30 12.41 15.99
C CYS A 161 -2.45 13.63 16.34
N VAL A 162 -1.14 13.41 16.43
CA VAL A 162 -0.17 14.50 16.38
C VAL A 162 -0.21 15.18 15.01
N ILE A 163 0.14 16.46 14.97
CA ILE A 163 0.48 17.16 13.74
C ILE A 163 1.93 17.61 13.86
N VAL A 164 2.75 17.24 12.88
CA VAL A 164 4.17 17.57 12.88
C VAL A 164 4.48 18.71 11.91
N GLU A 165 5.46 19.52 12.23
CA GLU A 165 5.99 20.54 11.31
C GLU A 165 6.74 19.85 10.16
N THR A 166 6.43 20.24 8.91
CA THR A 166 7.13 19.72 7.72
C THR A 166 8.10 20.73 7.12
N ALA A 167 8.14 21.97 7.60
CA ALA A 167 9.18 22.94 7.25
C ALA A 167 10.57 22.38 7.58
N ASN A 168 11.24 21.92 6.53
CA ASN A 168 12.62 21.45 6.61
C ASN A 168 13.60 22.63 6.66
N ARG A 169 14.89 22.31 6.79
CA ARG A 169 15.97 23.30 6.89
C ARG A 169 16.00 24.35 5.77
N PHE A 170 15.51 24.04 4.56
CA PHE A 170 15.51 25.02 3.48
C PHE A 170 14.55 26.16 3.75
N PHE A 171 13.47 25.91 4.50
CA PHE A 171 12.59 26.96 4.97
C PHE A 171 13.21 27.73 6.13
N THR A 172 13.74 27.02 7.14
CA THR A 172 14.01 27.61 8.45
C THR A 172 15.44 28.10 8.68
N GLN A 173 16.44 27.51 8.04
CA GLN A 173 17.83 27.97 8.17
C GLN A 173 18.07 29.20 7.30
N LYS A 174 19.08 30.02 7.66
CA LYS A 174 19.47 31.22 6.91
C LYS A 174 20.62 30.92 5.95
N PRO A 175 20.71 31.60 4.79
CA PRO A 175 21.90 31.59 3.97
C PRO A 175 23.12 32.06 4.76
N ILE A 176 24.24 31.37 4.57
CA ILE A 176 25.54 31.75 5.12
C ILE A 176 26.37 32.33 3.98
N SER A 177 26.89 33.54 4.19
CA SER A 177 27.77 34.20 3.22
C SER A 177 28.95 33.29 2.84
N ASN A 178 29.30 33.27 1.55
CA ASN A 178 30.34 32.41 0.98
C ASN A 178 30.09 30.89 1.10
N ASN A 179 28.88 30.44 1.42
CA ASN A 179 28.52 29.02 1.42
C ASN A 179 27.39 28.72 0.42
N LEU A 180 27.76 28.28 -0.78
CA LEU A 180 26.83 27.95 -1.87
C LEU A 180 25.81 26.86 -1.52
N SER A 181 26.14 25.98 -0.56
CA SER A 181 25.21 24.92 -0.11
C SER A 181 24.04 25.46 0.72
N THR A 182 24.09 26.72 1.14
CA THR A 182 23.02 27.39 1.88
C THR A 182 22.28 28.43 1.05
N PHE A 183 22.59 28.53 -0.24
CA PHE A 183 22.06 29.58 -1.12
C PHE A 183 20.52 29.60 -1.19
N PHE A 184 19.88 28.43 -1.16
CA PHE A 184 18.42 28.29 -1.24
C PHE A 184 17.73 28.25 0.13
N PHE A 185 18.44 28.56 1.22
CA PHE A 185 17.86 28.65 2.55
C PHE A 185 17.10 29.97 2.70
N MET A 186 15.98 29.97 3.41
CA MET A 186 15.08 31.14 3.43
C MET A 186 15.06 31.90 4.75
N GLY A 187 15.39 31.25 5.87
CA GLY A 187 15.40 31.86 7.20
C GLY A 187 14.01 32.21 7.72
N LEU A 188 12.97 31.51 7.23
CA LEU A 188 11.60 31.66 7.70
C LEU A 188 11.44 31.09 9.10
N GLU A 189 10.46 31.63 9.81
CA GLU A 189 10.05 31.18 11.13
C GLU A 189 8.72 30.45 10.99
N THR A 190 8.70 29.22 11.47
CA THR A 190 7.46 28.44 11.61
C THR A 190 6.50 29.10 12.61
N LYS A 191 5.30 28.54 12.79
CA LYS A 191 4.43 29.01 13.87
C LYS A 191 5.02 28.61 15.23
N PRO A 192 5.27 29.56 16.16
CA PRO A 192 5.84 29.24 17.46
C PRO A 192 4.85 28.43 18.31
N ASN A 193 5.39 27.57 19.17
CA ASN A 193 4.61 26.88 20.19
C ASN A 193 4.25 27.83 21.36
N PRO A 194 3.42 27.41 22.34
CA PRO A 194 3.04 28.25 23.46
C PRO A 194 4.21 28.71 24.35
N ASP A 195 5.36 28.06 24.24
CA ASP A 195 6.61 28.43 24.94
C ASP A 195 7.49 29.38 24.09
N GLY A 196 7.01 29.83 22.94
CA GLY A 196 7.73 30.72 22.02
C GLY A 196 8.80 30.04 21.15
N LYS A 197 8.92 28.71 21.20
CA LYS A 197 9.87 27.95 20.37
C LYS A 197 9.28 27.75 18.97
N PHE A 198 10.06 28.04 17.94
CA PHE A 198 9.75 27.70 16.55
C PHE A 198 10.03 26.21 16.28
N PRO A 199 9.00 25.38 16.03
CA PRO A 199 9.19 23.96 15.78
C PRO A 199 10.02 23.73 14.52
N SER A 200 10.94 22.76 14.60
CA SER A 200 11.68 22.23 13.45
C SER A 200 10.95 21.02 12.84
N GLN A 201 11.39 20.55 11.67
CA GLN A 201 10.83 19.35 11.03
C GLN A 201 10.68 18.17 12.02
N PHE A 202 9.51 17.52 12.00
CA PHE A 202 9.08 16.42 12.89
C PHE A 202 8.87 16.77 14.37
N GLU A 203 9.08 18.02 14.79
CA GLU A 203 8.55 18.49 16.06
C GLU A 203 7.05 18.80 15.92
N LEU A 204 6.32 18.79 17.03
CA LEU A 204 4.90 19.12 17.04
C LEU A 204 4.64 20.53 16.51
N ARG A 205 3.57 20.70 15.71
CA ARG A 205 3.07 22.02 15.30
C ARG A 205 2.80 22.91 16.51
N GLY A 206 3.08 24.20 16.37
CA GLY A 206 3.08 25.14 17.50
C GLY A 206 1.69 25.54 18.02
N ASP A 207 0.64 25.43 17.21
CA ASP A 207 -0.70 25.87 17.59
C ASP A 207 -1.34 24.94 18.64
N PHE A 208 -2.27 25.50 19.42
CA PHE A 208 -3.04 24.73 20.38
C PHE A 208 -3.75 23.56 19.74
N SER A 209 -3.99 22.52 20.53
CA SER A 209 -4.68 21.33 20.08
C SER A 209 -6.10 21.65 19.65
N VAL A 210 -6.54 21.08 18.53
CA VAL A 210 -7.80 21.44 17.87
C VAL A 210 -8.79 20.29 17.80
N GLY A 211 -10.08 20.62 17.79
CA GLY A 211 -11.19 19.69 17.62
C GLY A 211 -11.46 19.29 16.16
N LYS A 212 -12.62 18.65 15.93
CA LYS A 212 -13.09 18.24 14.58
C LYS A 212 -14.03 19.26 13.93
N ASN A 213 -14.35 20.32 14.65
CA ASN A 213 -15.47 21.20 14.34
C ASN A 213 -14.98 22.62 14.11
N ASP A 214 -15.73 23.30 13.26
CA ASP A 214 -15.60 24.70 12.90
C ASP A 214 -16.88 25.37 13.43
N GLN A 215 -16.84 25.83 14.68
CA GLN A 215 -17.93 26.48 15.39
C GLN A 215 -18.03 27.96 15.02
N ASN A 216 -16.90 28.57 14.67
CA ASN A 216 -16.79 29.99 14.37
C ASN A 216 -17.09 30.32 12.89
N GLY A 217 -17.11 29.32 12.00
CA GLY A 217 -17.43 29.42 10.58
C GLY A 217 -16.27 29.88 9.68
N ASP A 218 -15.03 29.84 10.15
CA ASP A 218 -13.84 30.29 9.42
C ASP A 218 -13.23 29.22 8.51
N GLY A 219 -13.79 28.01 8.51
CA GLY A 219 -13.34 26.87 7.71
C GLY A 219 -12.24 26.03 8.36
N LYS A 220 -11.79 26.38 9.57
CA LYS A 220 -10.66 25.77 10.30
C LYS A 220 -11.16 25.07 11.58
N PRO A 221 -10.37 24.14 12.14
CA PRO A 221 -10.73 23.49 13.39
C PRO A 221 -10.48 24.41 14.60
N ASP A 222 -11.46 24.53 15.50
CA ASP A 222 -11.30 25.32 16.73
C ASP A 222 -10.45 24.60 17.79
N PRO A 223 -9.71 25.32 18.65
CA PRO A 223 -9.05 24.74 19.81
C PRO A 223 -10.02 23.91 20.69
N ASP A 224 -9.58 22.73 21.13
CA ASP A 224 -10.42 21.82 21.92
C ASP A 224 -10.29 22.00 23.43
N GLY A 225 -9.40 22.89 23.88
CA GLY A 225 -9.16 23.15 25.30
C GLY A 225 -8.47 22.02 26.05
N ALA A 226 -7.89 21.03 25.35
CA ALA A 226 -7.20 19.93 26.01
C ALA A 226 -5.97 20.44 26.80
N VAL A 227 -5.76 19.87 27.98
CA VAL A 227 -4.65 20.21 28.90
C VAL A 227 -3.84 18.97 29.28
N ASP A 228 -2.57 19.17 29.65
CA ASP A 228 -1.75 18.11 30.24
C ASP A 228 -2.12 17.86 31.71
N ALA A 229 -1.42 16.92 32.35
CA ALA A 229 -1.63 16.56 33.75
C ALA A 229 -1.41 17.74 34.73
N ASN A 230 -0.70 18.79 34.31
CA ASN A 230 -0.46 20.00 35.10
C ASN A 230 -1.43 21.15 34.75
N GLY A 231 -2.42 20.90 33.88
CA GLY A 231 -3.38 21.91 33.43
C GLY A 231 -2.84 22.86 32.35
N LYS A 232 -1.66 22.60 31.76
CA LYS A 232 -1.13 23.41 30.66
C LYS A 232 -1.82 23.03 29.35
N PRO A 233 -2.28 23.99 28.53
CA PRO A 233 -2.88 23.69 27.23
C PRO A 233 -1.97 22.84 26.34
N LEU A 234 -2.51 21.76 25.78
CA LEU A 234 -1.82 20.92 24.81
C LEU A 234 -1.73 21.65 23.48
N TYR A 235 -0.65 21.43 22.76
CA TYR A 235 -0.43 21.92 21.40
C TYR A 235 -0.05 20.77 20.46
N GLY A 236 -0.18 20.99 19.16
CA GLY A 236 0.30 20.06 18.13
C GLY A 236 -0.55 18.79 17.96
N MET A 237 -1.80 18.79 18.41
CA MET A 237 -2.73 17.68 18.20
C MET A 237 -3.93 18.13 17.36
N GLY A 238 -4.35 17.27 16.43
CA GLY A 238 -5.51 17.51 15.58
C GLY A 238 -6.18 16.20 15.16
N TRP A 239 -6.83 16.20 14.01
CA TRP A 239 -7.61 15.06 13.55
C TRP A 239 -7.31 14.72 12.09
N PHE A 240 -6.81 13.51 11.86
CA PHE A 240 -6.72 12.97 10.52
C PHE A 240 -8.12 12.53 10.06
N PRO A 241 -8.57 12.90 8.84
CA PRO A 241 -9.94 12.68 8.39
C PRO A 241 -10.18 11.26 7.86
N GLY A 242 -9.91 10.31 8.74
CA GLY A 242 -9.85 8.90 8.42
C GLY A 242 -9.17 8.07 9.50
N TYR A 243 -8.84 6.83 9.18
CA TYR A 243 -8.12 5.91 10.05
C TYR A 243 -7.33 4.89 9.25
N ALA A 244 -6.39 4.20 9.91
CA ALA A 244 -5.65 3.10 9.34
C ALA A 244 -5.90 1.83 10.15
N VAL A 245 -5.96 0.68 9.46
CA VAL A 245 -6.14 -0.65 10.06
C VAL A 245 -5.07 -1.57 9.52
N ASP A 246 -4.40 -2.27 10.42
CA ASP A 246 -3.55 -3.41 10.07
C ASP A 246 -4.45 -4.60 9.75
N ILE A 247 -4.37 -5.12 8.52
CA ILE A 247 -5.30 -6.17 8.08
C ILE A 247 -4.90 -7.56 8.59
N GLU A 248 -3.66 -7.74 9.04
CA GLU A 248 -3.19 -9.03 9.59
C GLU A 248 -3.66 -9.18 11.03
N THR A 249 -3.67 -8.09 11.79
CA THR A 249 -4.05 -8.09 13.20
C THR A 249 -5.45 -7.56 13.47
N GLY A 250 -6.08 -6.88 12.51
CA GLY A 250 -7.36 -6.18 12.68
C GLY A 250 -7.29 -4.95 13.58
N LYS A 251 -6.09 -4.55 14.04
CA LYS A 251 -5.92 -3.43 14.97
C LYS A 251 -5.94 -2.11 14.21
N ARG A 252 -6.59 -1.11 14.80
CA ARG A 252 -6.44 0.29 14.37
C ARG A 252 -5.00 0.74 14.66
N LEU A 253 -4.43 1.50 13.73
CA LEU A 253 -3.05 1.99 13.81
C LEU A 253 -3.01 3.50 14.05
N ASN A 254 -1.91 3.98 14.62
CA ASN A 254 -1.61 5.41 14.61
C ASN A 254 -1.34 5.87 13.18
N ILE A 255 -2.06 6.92 12.78
CA ILE A 255 -1.92 7.65 11.53
C ILE A 255 -1.91 9.14 11.88
N TYR A 256 -0.97 9.87 11.31
CA TYR A 256 -0.80 11.29 11.56
C TYR A 256 -0.38 12.02 10.29
N PHE A 257 -0.42 13.34 10.31
CA PHE A 257 -0.02 14.16 9.18
C PHE A 257 0.96 15.25 9.59
N GLY A 258 1.71 15.71 8.62
CA GLY A 258 2.54 16.89 8.73
C GLY A 258 1.90 18.09 8.07
N GLU A 259 2.36 19.29 8.40
CA GLU A 259 1.89 20.55 7.84
C GLU A 259 3.06 21.55 7.85
N ASN A 260 3.25 22.31 6.77
CA ASN A 260 4.31 23.30 6.70
C ASN A 260 3.75 24.68 7.02
N SER A 261 4.02 25.19 8.22
CA SER A 261 3.47 26.47 8.67
C SER A 261 4.07 27.71 8.00
N CYS A 262 5.12 27.53 7.20
CA CYS A 262 5.60 28.59 6.33
C CYS A 262 4.60 28.90 5.21
N TYR A 263 3.68 27.99 4.85
CA TYR A 263 2.58 28.26 3.91
C TYR A 263 1.35 28.89 4.58
N SER A 264 1.58 29.81 5.53
CA SER A 264 0.54 30.52 6.26
C SER A 264 0.37 31.95 5.76
N GLU A 265 -0.69 32.61 6.23
CA GLU A 265 -0.97 34.03 6.00
C GLU A 265 0.17 34.97 6.46
N LYS A 266 1.04 34.52 7.38
CA LYS A 266 2.24 35.28 7.81
C LYS A 266 3.15 35.66 6.63
N TYR A 267 3.15 34.85 5.58
CA TYR A 267 4.01 35.00 4.41
C TYR A 267 3.21 35.36 3.15
N ASP A 268 2.11 36.10 3.29
CA ASP A 268 1.23 36.53 2.19
C ASP A 268 1.94 37.22 1.02
N THR A 269 3.02 37.95 1.29
CA THR A 269 3.88 38.60 0.27
C THR A 269 4.52 37.62 -0.72
N ILE A 270 4.73 36.36 -0.29
CA ILE A 270 5.33 35.30 -1.10
C ILE A 270 4.38 34.10 -1.30
N CYS A 271 3.30 34.02 -0.53
CA CYS A 271 2.28 32.97 -0.57
C CYS A 271 0.94 33.53 -1.01
N LYS A 272 0.51 33.18 -2.22
CA LYS A 272 -0.82 33.54 -2.69
C LYS A 272 -1.90 32.97 -1.79
N LYS A 273 -2.99 33.71 -1.62
CA LYS A 273 -4.10 33.38 -0.70
C LYS A 273 -4.65 31.97 -0.88
N GLU A 274 -4.77 31.49 -2.12
CA GLU A 274 -5.24 30.14 -2.44
C GLU A 274 -4.28 29.00 -2.02
N ASN A 275 -3.04 29.34 -1.68
CA ASN A 275 -2.00 28.42 -1.21
C ASN A 275 -1.67 28.60 0.29
N GLN A 276 -2.39 29.47 0.99
CA GLN A 276 -2.24 29.69 2.44
C GLN A 276 -3.04 28.65 3.23
N ILE A 277 -2.60 27.39 3.14
CA ILE A 277 -3.24 26.23 3.78
C ILE A 277 -2.38 25.63 4.91
N GLY A 278 -1.21 26.23 5.18
CA GLY A 278 -0.39 25.87 6.34
C GLY A 278 -0.63 26.82 7.52
N GLY A 279 -0.29 26.36 8.71
CA GLY A 279 -0.51 27.09 9.94
C GLY A 279 -1.95 27.05 10.49
N ASP A 280 -2.79 26.13 10.03
CA ASP A 280 -4.22 26.03 10.38
C ASP A 280 -4.61 24.73 11.10
N MET A 281 -3.65 23.82 11.34
CA MET A 281 -3.87 22.54 12.05
C MET A 281 -4.88 21.61 11.35
N LEU A 282 -5.14 21.82 10.06
CA LEU A 282 -6.09 21.05 9.26
C LEU A 282 -5.36 20.23 8.20
N TRP A 283 -5.84 19.01 7.96
CA TRP A 283 -5.41 18.26 6.78
C TRP A 283 -6.25 18.70 5.57
N ASN A 284 -5.79 19.68 4.81
CA ASN A 284 -6.47 20.28 3.66
C ASN A 284 -5.56 20.48 2.43
N PRO A 285 -4.79 19.45 1.99
CA PRO A 285 -3.95 19.58 0.81
C PRO A 285 -4.76 20.00 -0.43
N ASN A 286 -4.15 20.79 -1.29
CA ASN A 286 -4.71 21.16 -2.59
C ASN A 286 -3.91 20.52 -3.76
N GLY A 287 -4.39 20.71 -4.99
CA GLY A 287 -3.76 20.16 -6.20
C GLY A 287 -2.53 20.91 -6.72
N THR A 288 -2.05 21.95 -6.02
CA THR A 288 -0.93 22.78 -6.49
C THR A 288 0.40 22.07 -6.25
N LEU A 289 1.14 21.75 -7.31
CA LEU A 289 2.50 21.19 -7.14
C LEU A 289 3.53 22.28 -6.86
N PHE A 290 3.46 23.39 -7.61
CA PHE A 290 4.38 24.52 -7.50
C PHE A 290 3.62 25.84 -7.34
N THR A 291 4.05 26.73 -6.44
CA THR A 291 3.38 28.03 -6.21
C THR A 291 3.65 29.08 -7.31
N GLY A 292 4.70 28.87 -8.13
CA GLY A 292 5.07 29.72 -9.27
C GLY A 292 6.40 30.48 -9.06
N ASP A 293 6.76 31.30 -10.05
CA ASP A 293 8.10 31.91 -10.20
C ASP A 293 8.26 33.28 -9.51
N THR A 294 7.46 33.62 -8.50
CA THR A 294 7.61 34.91 -7.78
C THR A 294 8.87 34.98 -6.94
N LEU A 295 9.52 33.84 -6.69
CA LEU A 295 10.77 33.70 -5.95
C LEU A 295 11.88 33.19 -6.87
N PRO A 296 13.17 33.38 -6.49
CA PRO A 296 14.30 32.87 -7.26
C PRO A 296 14.10 31.39 -7.63
N LYS A 297 14.43 31.03 -8.87
CA LYS A 297 14.37 29.64 -9.35
C LYS A 297 15.13 28.74 -8.39
N GLY A 298 14.47 27.68 -7.91
CA GLY A 298 15.04 26.75 -6.93
C GLY A 298 14.74 27.10 -5.46
N SER A 299 13.98 28.17 -5.18
CA SER A 299 13.46 28.44 -3.84
C SER A 299 12.65 27.26 -3.31
N ALA A 300 12.89 26.86 -2.06
CA ALA A 300 12.15 25.77 -1.41
C ALA A 300 10.65 26.05 -1.33
N TYR A 301 10.28 27.33 -1.22
CA TYR A 301 8.89 27.76 -1.19
C TYR A 301 8.12 27.37 -2.46
N ASN A 302 8.80 27.32 -3.62
CA ASN A 302 8.16 26.97 -4.89
C ASN A 302 7.72 25.50 -4.89
N TYR A 303 8.34 24.63 -4.09
CA TYR A 303 8.05 23.21 -3.99
C TYR A 303 6.88 22.95 -3.02
N PHE A 304 5.69 23.39 -3.43
CA PHE A 304 4.49 23.44 -2.61
C PHE A 304 3.91 22.08 -2.26
N ALA A 305 3.73 21.21 -3.26
CA ALA A 305 3.20 19.85 -3.10
C ALA A 305 2.00 19.76 -2.15
N GLY A 306 0.93 20.51 -2.47
CA GLY A 306 -0.30 20.53 -1.68
C GLY A 306 -0.10 21.02 -0.26
N GLY A 307 0.77 22.02 -0.05
CA GLY A 307 1.10 22.61 1.27
C GLY A 307 2.00 21.75 2.14
N GLN A 308 2.53 20.64 1.59
CA GLN A 308 3.31 19.64 2.31
C GLN A 308 2.53 18.98 3.47
N HIS A 309 1.24 18.70 3.25
CA HIS A 309 0.37 17.97 4.19
C HIS A 309 0.63 16.45 4.14
N PHE A 310 1.87 16.05 4.40
CA PHE A 310 2.34 14.67 4.27
C PHE A 310 1.59 13.73 5.22
N ILE A 311 1.33 12.50 4.77
CA ILE A 311 0.68 11.48 5.59
C ILE A 311 1.74 10.50 6.09
N TYR A 312 1.57 10.04 7.32
CA TYR A 312 2.40 9.03 7.95
C TYR A 312 1.54 7.98 8.62
N VAL A 313 1.79 6.72 8.30
CA VAL A 313 1.14 5.56 8.94
C VAL A 313 2.19 4.76 9.67
N THR A 314 1.83 4.27 10.85
CA THR A 314 2.73 3.48 11.70
C THR A 314 2.31 2.02 11.80
N ASN A 315 3.19 1.19 12.35
CA ASN A 315 2.86 -0.14 12.86
C ASN A 315 2.48 -0.14 14.36
N GLN A 316 2.31 1.04 14.98
CA GLN A 316 1.84 1.15 16.36
C GLN A 316 0.33 1.03 16.45
N THR A 317 -0.15 0.29 17.44
CA THR A 317 -1.58 0.27 17.78
C THR A 317 -2.04 1.67 18.13
N TYR A 318 -3.24 2.03 17.68
CA TYR A 318 -3.81 3.35 17.89
C TYR A 318 -3.99 3.66 19.38
N ASP A 319 -3.25 4.66 19.85
CA ASP A 319 -3.29 5.23 21.21
C ASP A 319 -3.57 6.74 21.16
N SER A 320 -4.15 7.23 20.05
CA SER A 320 -4.25 8.66 19.73
C SER A 320 -2.89 9.37 19.63
N CYS A 321 -1.85 8.65 19.18
CA CYS A 321 -0.47 9.12 19.06
C CYS A 321 0.18 9.54 20.39
N GLU A 322 -0.21 8.96 21.52
CA GLU A 322 0.33 9.34 22.84
C GLU A 322 1.85 9.18 22.91
N LEU A 323 2.38 8.00 22.53
CA LEU A 323 3.82 7.74 22.52
C LEU A 323 4.57 8.62 21.50
N LEU A 324 3.98 8.84 20.32
CA LEU A 324 4.56 9.71 19.30
C LEU A 324 4.62 11.16 19.77
N ARG A 325 3.59 11.62 20.47
CA ARG A 325 3.51 12.99 21.02
C ARG A 325 4.61 13.21 22.07
N ASP A 326 4.80 12.28 22.98
CA ASP A 326 5.88 12.34 23.98
C ASP A 326 7.27 12.37 23.32
N ALA A 327 7.45 11.68 22.20
CA ALA A 327 8.69 11.75 21.44
C ALA A 327 8.86 13.08 20.69
N PHE A 328 7.84 13.55 19.97
CA PHE A 328 7.91 14.73 19.10
C PHE A 328 7.84 16.07 19.84
N SER A 329 7.38 16.07 21.08
CA SER A 329 7.49 17.22 22.00
C SER A 329 8.90 17.34 22.61
N SER A 330 9.73 16.30 22.51
CA SER A 330 11.06 16.28 23.09
C SER A 330 12.07 17.07 22.26
N ASN A 331 12.99 17.76 22.92
CA ASN A 331 14.18 18.35 22.28
C ASN A 331 15.26 17.30 21.95
N VAL A 332 15.08 16.03 22.36
CA VAL A 332 16.05 14.95 22.14
C VAL A 332 15.82 14.32 20.76
N LYS A 333 16.63 14.72 19.77
CA LYS A 333 16.52 14.25 18.38
C LYS A 333 16.63 12.73 18.22
N ALA A 334 17.39 12.06 19.09
CA ALA A 334 17.46 10.59 19.12
C ALA A 334 16.10 9.94 19.46
N LYS A 335 15.32 10.56 20.35
CA LYS A 335 13.97 10.10 20.74
C LYS A 335 13.00 10.24 19.56
N VAL A 336 13.03 11.39 18.88
CA VAL A 336 12.27 11.63 17.64
C VAL A 336 12.63 10.60 16.56
N ALA A 337 13.93 10.38 16.33
CA ALA A 337 14.39 9.40 15.34
C ALA A 337 13.92 7.98 15.68
N SER A 338 14.00 7.59 16.96
CA SER A 338 13.51 6.28 17.41
C SER A 338 12.01 6.13 17.21
N ALA A 339 11.21 7.17 17.50
CA ALA A 339 9.77 7.14 17.29
C ALA A 339 9.40 7.00 15.81
N LEU A 340 10.11 7.69 14.92
CA LEU A 340 9.90 7.62 13.46
C LEU A 340 10.17 6.23 12.87
N LYS A 341 10.90 5.34 13.54
CA LYS A 341 11.05 3.94 13.10
C LYS A 341 9.72 3.19 13.09
N SER A 342 8.73 3.63 13.86
CA SER A 342 7.39 3.05 13.80
C SER A 342 6.63 3.41 12.53
N THR A 343 7.01 4.49 11.85
CA THR A 343 6.37 4.94 10.60
C THR A 343 6.76 4.01 9.46
N THR A 344 5.79 3.27 8.97
CA THR A 344 5.97 2.27 7.91
C THR A 344 5.72 2.88 6.53
N TRP A 345 4.64 3.65 6.38
CA TRP A 345 4.21 4.20 5.10
C TRP A 345 4.08 5.73 5.13
N THR A 346 4.37 6.38 4.01
CA THR A 346 4.16 7.82 3.85
C THR A 346 3.67 8.17 2.46
N SER A 347 2.94 9.28 2.36
CA SER A 347 2.44 9.83 1.10
C SER A 347 2.58 11.36 1.08
N ILE A 348 2.63 11.91 -0.13
CA ILE A 348 2.65 13.35 -0.40
C ILE A 348 1.36 13.68 -1.18
N PRO A 349 0.25 13.95 -0.47
CA PRO A 349 -1.04 14.14 -1.11
C PRO A 349 -1.03 15.35 -2.04
N LEU A 350 -1.62 15.16 -3.22
CA LEU A 350 -1.84 16.21 -4.20
C LEU A 350 -3.19 15.97 -4.90
N PRO A 351 -4.31 16.15 -4.19
CA PRO A 351 -5.62 15.77 -4.69
C PRO A 351 -5.97 16.49 -6.00
N LEU A 352 -6.67 15.81 -6.90
CA LEU A 352 -7.04 16.35 -8.23
C LEU A 352 -8.05 17.50 -8.14
N LYS A 353 -8.74 17.63 -7.00
CA LYS A 353 -9.69 18.70 -6.71
C LYS A 353 -9.43 19.22 -5.31
N ALA A 354 -9.56 20.53 -5.13
CA ALA A 354 -9.48 21.13 -3.80
C ALA A 354 -10.56 20.53 -2.88
N LEU A 355 -10.15 20.19 -1.66
CA LEU A 355 -11.07 19.81 -0.59
C LEU A 355 -11.89 21.04 -0.17
N LYS A 356 -13.11 20.85 0.34
CA LYS A 356 -13.89 21.99 0.86
C LYS A 356 -13.47 22.29 2.29
N PRO A 357 -13.78 23.50 2.80
CA PRO A 357 -13.54 23.85 4.20
C PRO A 357 -14.20 22.89 5.18
N LEU A 358 -13.67 22.79 6.40
CA LEU A 358 -14.13 21.86 7.43
C LEU A 358 -15.62 22.04 7.79
N GLY A 359 -16.11 23.29 7.76
CA GLY A 359 -17.49 23.68 8.03
C GLY A 359 -18.46 23.56 6.83
N ALA A 360 -18.01 23.11 5.66
CA ALA A 360 -18.83 23.04 4.44
C ALA A 360 -19.81 21.84 4.41
N GLY A 361 -20.70 21.76 5.40
CA GLY A 361 -21.74 20.73 5.53
C GLY A 361 -21.22 19.34 5.93
N SER A 362 -22.08 18.32 5.81
CA SER A 362 -21.81 16.94 6.26
C SER A 362 -20.70 16.19 5.48
N LYS A 363 -20.17 16.79 4.39
CA LYS A 363 -19.11 16.23 3.55
C LYS A 363 -17.95 17.22 3.29
N GLY A 364 -17.78 18.23 4.15
CA GLY A 364 -16.91 19.38 3.87
C GLY A 364 -15.48 19.01 3.47
N LEU A 365 -14.74 18.34 4.36
CA LEU A 365 -13.32 18.05 4.11
C LEU A 365 -13.09 16.85 3.17
N ILE A 366 -13.83 15.75 3.37
CA ILE A 366 -13.69 14.52 2.58
C ILE A 366 -14.91 14.36 1.66
N PRO A 367 -14.74 14.45 0.33
CA PRO A 367 -15.87 14.42 -0.62
C PRO A 367 -16.64 13.09 -0.61
N SER A 368 -15.91 11.99 -0.55
CA SER A 368 -16.43 10.61 -0.52
C SER A 368 -15.41 9.70 0.15
N GLU A 369 -15.86 8.55 0.65
CA GLU A 369 -14.94 7.59 1.25
C GLU A 369 -13.96 7.06 0.19
N CYS A 370 -12.69 6.98 0.59
CA CYS A 370 -11.60 6.46 -0.22
C CYS A 370 -10.82 5.47 0.66
N VAL A 371 -10.65 4.25 0.17
CA VAL A 371 -9.86 3.21 0.84
C VAL A 371 -8.63 2.92 0.02
N ILE A 372 -7.46 3.15 0.63
CA ILE A 372 -6.14 2.85 0.07
C ILE A 372 -5.61 1.61 0.77
N LYS A 373 -5.32 0.58 -0.03
CA LYS A 373 -4.86 -0.74 0.41
C LYS A 373 -3.40 -0.89 0.05
N LEU A 374 -2.54 -0.97 1.06
CA LEU A 374 -1.11 -1.17 0.91
C LEU A 374 -0.79 -2.62 1.22
N ARG A 375 -0.12 -3.31 0.28
CA ARG A 375 0.14 -4.74 0.37
C ARG A 375 1.60 -5.10 0.19
N VAL A 376 2.10 -5.90 1.11
CA VAL A 376 3.42 -6.51 1.11
C VAL A 376 3.32 -7.98 1.52
N ASN A 377 4.29 -8.80 1.12
CA ASN A 377 4.47 -10.12 1.68
C ASN A 377 4.91 -9.93 3.14
N ASN A 378 4.25 -10.62 4.07
CA ASN A 378 4.74 -10.79 5.43
C ASN A 378 4.84 -12.29 5.68
N ALA A 379 5.94 -12.72 6.30
CA ALA A 379 6.13 -14.12 6.61
C ALA A 379 5.18 -14.50 7.76
N TYR A 380 4.59 -15.69 7.66
CA TYR A 380 3.80 -16.25 8.74
C TYR A 380 4.66 -16.40 10.00
N GLN A 381 4.17 -15.85 11.11
CA GLN A 381 4.83 -15.90 12.41
C GLN A 381 4.10 -16.86 13.37
N VAL A 382 4.84 -17.41 14.32
CA VAL A 382 4.26 -18.17 15.43
C VAL A 382 3.78 -17.20 16.50
N LYS A 383 2.48 -17.24 16.82
CA LYS A 383 1.86 -16.35 17.79
C LYS A 383 0.89 -17.12 18.68
N ASN A 384 1.30 -17.36 19.93
CA ASN A 384 0.52 -18.15 20.87
C ASN A 384 -0.52 -17.29 21.61
N GLU A 385 -1.50 -16.75 20.89
CA GLU A 385 -2.57 -15.92 21.49
C GLU A 385 -3.75 -16.76 22.01
N ASN A 386 -4.03 -17.91 21.37
CA ASN A 386 -5.28 -18.65 21.57
C ASN A 386 -5.03 -20.06 22.13
N GLY A 387 -3.77 -20.48 22.32
CA GLY A 387 -3.39 -21.84 22.69
C GLY A 387 -3.59 -22.90 21.60
N ILE A 388 -4.06 -22.51 20.41
CA ILE A 388 -4.34 -23.41 19.28
C ILE A 388 -3.05 -23.65 18.49
N ASN A 389 -2.83 -24.90 18.08
CA ASN A 389 -1.71 -25.32 17.23
C ASN A 389 -0.34 -24.79 17.70
N ASN A 390 -0.10 -24.70 19.01
CA ASN A 390 1.12 -24.14 19.60
C ASN A 390 1.48 -22.73 19.08
N GLY A 391 0.48 -21.96 18.63
CA GLY A 391 0.66 -20.63 18.02
C GLY A 391 1.08 -20.64 16.55
N TYR A 392 1.26 -21.80 15.90
CA TYR A 392 1.44 -21.86 14.45
C TYR A 392 0.16 -21.37 13.73
N PRO A 393 0.29 -20.74 12.55
CA PRO A 393 -0.84 -20.21 11.80
C PRO A 393 -1.97 -21.23 11.65
N THR A 394 -3.20 -20.78 11.88
CA THR A 394 -4.42 -21.58 11.69
C THR A 394 -5.47 -20.76 10.97
N TYR A 395 -6.29 -21.42 10.15
CA TYR A 395 -7.40 -20.81 9.43
C TYR A 395 -8.69 -21.52 9.77
N LEU A 396 -9.76 -20.74 10.00
CA LEU A 396 -11.10 -21.26 10.16
C LEU A 396 -11.90 -20.97 8.89
N LEU A 397 -12.38 -22.04 8.27
CA LEU A 397 -13.32 -21.96 7.15
C LEU A 397 -14.72 -22.28 7.68
N ASP A 398 -15.62 -21.29 7.68
CA ASP A 398 -17.02 -21.45 8.10
C ASP A 398 -17.97 -21.38 6.89
N PHE A 399 -18.68 -22.49 6.65
CA PHE A 399 -19.63 -22.65 5.55
C PHE A 399 -21.09 -22.48 5.97
N LYS A 400 -21.40 -22.08 7.22
CA LYS A 400 -22.79 -21.98 7.72
C LYS A 400 -23.73 -21.16 6.84
N ASN A 401 -23.23 -20.08 6.21
CA ASN A 401 -24.02 -19.17 5.38
C ASN A 401 -23.84 -19.41 3.87
N ARG A 402 -23.05 -20.41 3.49
CA ARG A 402 -22.89 -20.91 2.13
C ARG A 402 -22.84 -22.42 2.24
N PRO A 403 -24.01 -23.10 2.39
CA PRO A 403 -24.00 -24.55 2.42
C PRO A 403 -23.24 -25.00 1.18
N ILE A 404 -22.17 -25.78 1.39
CA ILE A 404 -21.57 -26.54 0.31
C ILE A 404 -22.74 -27.40 -0.15
N VAL A 405 -23.34 -27.03 -1.28
CA VAL A 405 -24.22 -27.93 -2.00
C VAL A 405 -23.26 -28.99 -2.49
N ALA A 406 -23.00 -29.97 -1.63
CA ALA A 406 -22.76 -31.29 -2.11
C ALA A 406 -24.06 -31.62 -2.84
N ASP A 407 -24.11 -31.33 -4.14
CA ASP A 407 -24.99 -32.08 -4.99
C ASP A 407 -24.71 -33.51 -4.59
N ASN A 408 -25.74 -34.18 -4.08
CA ASN A 408 -25.70 -35.59 -3.75
C ASN A 408 -25.54 -36.37 -5.07
N PHE A 409 -24.44 -36.16 -5.79
CA PHE A 409 -23.81 -37.21 -6.51
C PHE A 409 -23.44 -38.21 -5.43
N LYS A 410 -24.31 -39.21 -5.27
CA LYS A 410 -23.88 -40.53 -4.83
C LYS A 410 -22.77 -40.94 -5.78
N THR A 411 -21.55 -40.49 -5.52
CA THR A 411 -20.36 -41.23 -5.90
C THR A 411 -20.37 -42.46 -5.00
N GLU A 412 -21.14 -43.46 -5.42
CA GLU A 412 -20.56 -44.79 -5.37
C GLU A 412 -19.21 -44.62 -6.07
N PHE A 413 -18.13 -44.65 -5.27
CA PHE A 413 -16.81 -44.95 -5.80
C PHE A 413 -16.92 -46.35 -6.40
N VAL A 414 -17.47 -46.44 -7.61
CA VAL A 414 -17.30 -47.58 -8.48
C VAL A 414 -15.80 -47.57 -8.76
N SER A 415 -15.14 -48.57 -8.21
CA SER A 415 -13.73 -48.89 -8.39
C SER A 415 -13.20 -48.41 -9.75
N ASN A 416 -12.18 -47.54 -9.70
CA ASN A 416 -11.47 -47.01 -10.86
C ASN A 416 -11.10 -48.11 -11.88
N ASN A 417 -11.86 -48.21 -12.98
CA ASN A 417 -11.41 -48.89 -14.20
C ASN A 417 -10.69 -47.93 -15.17
N LEU A 418 -10.68 -46.63 -14.87
CA LEU A 418 -10.12 -45.57 -15.73
C LEU A 418 -8.71 -45.11 -15.35
N SER A 419 -8.19 -45.46 -14.15
CA SER A 419 -6.88 -44.99 -13.66
C SER A 419 -5.67 -45.39 -14.53
N ASN A 420 -5.87 -46.29 -15.49
CA ASN A 420 -4.84 -46.76 -16.42
C ASN A 420 -4.76 -45.95 -17.72
N VAL A 421 -5.61 -44.95 -17.94
CA VAL A 421 -5.54 -44.10 -19.14
C VAL A 421 -4.22 -43.33 -19.14
N LEU A 422 -3.46 -43.44 -20.22
CA LEU A 422 -2.19 -42.76 -20.41
C LEU A 422 -2.33 -41.70 -21.50
N ILE A 423 -1.94 -40.46 -21.18
CA ILE A 423 -1.89 -39.36 -22.15
C ILE A 423 -0.44 -38.95 -22.35
N HIS A 424 0.03 -39.02 -23.60
CA HIS A 424 1.41 -38.72 -23.94
C HIS A 424 1.52 -38.06 -25.33
N PRO A 425 2.52 -37.19 -25.52
CA PRO A 425 3.48 -36.73 -24.53
C PRO A 425 2.86 -35.68 -23.59
N ASN A 426 3.32 -35.65 -22.33
CA ASN A 426 2.98 -34.64 -21.34
C ASN A 426 4.28 -34.25 -20.60
N PRO A 427 4.89 -33.08 -20.89
CA PRO A 427 4.36 -31.97 -21.67
C PRO A 427 4.22 -32.23 -23.19
N TYR A 428 3.21 -31.61 -23.81
CA TYR A 428 2.93 -31.66 -25.25
C TYR A 428 3.44 -30.39 -25.95
N PHE A 429 4.46 -30.53 -26.79
CA PHE A 429 4.97 -29.46 -27.64
C PHE A 429 4.43 -29.57 -29.08
N PRO A 430 3.51 -28.71 -29.55
CA PRO A 430 2.99 -28.77 -30.92
C PRO A 430 4.10 -28.62 -31.99
N SER A 431 5.20 -27.94 -31.64
CA SER A 431 6.38 -27.77 -32.51
C SER A 431 7.21 -29.05 -32.69
N LYS A 432 7.11 -30.02 -31.77
CA LYS A 432 7.90 -31.27 -31.77
C LYS A 432 7.06 -32.52 -31.96
N HIS A 433 5.76 -32.44 -31.69
CA HIS A 433 4.87 -33.59 -31.66
C HIS A 433 3.68 -33.37 -32.58
N SER A 434 3.50 -34.26 -33.56
CA SER A 434 2.39 -34.17 -34.50
C SER A 434 1.03 -34.48 -33.86
N THR A 435 0.99 -35.31 -32.81
CA THR A 435 -0.26 -35.71 -32.14
C THR A 435 -0.09 -35.86 -30.63
N LEU A 436 -1.17 -35.56 -29.89
CA LEU A 436 -1.37 -35.95 -28.51
C LEU A 436 -2.14 -37.28 -28.48
N ASN A 437 -1.56 -38.31 -27.88
CA ASN A 437 -2.11 -39.66 -27.90
C ASN A 437 -2.64 -40.05 -26.52
N MET A 438 -3.78 -40.73 -26.52
CA MET A 438 -4.46 -41.28 -25.35
C MET A 438 -4.59 -42.78 -25.56
N SER A 439 -4.17 -43.58 -24.59
CA SER A 439 -4.20 -45.04 -24.63
C SER A 439 -4.83 -45.60 -23.36
N ASN A 440 -5.24 -46.87 -23.42
CA ASN A 440 -6.00 -47.57 -22.37
C ASN A 440 -7.37 -46.94 -22.08
N LEU A 441 -8.01 -46.36 -23.09
CA LEU A 441 -9.39 -45.88 -22.97
C LEU A 441 -10.36 -47.07 -22.86
N PRO A 442 -11.48 -46.94 -22.13
CA PRO A 442 -12.60 -47.87 -22.21
C PRO A 442 -13.12 -48.04 -23.63
N GLU A 443 -13.88 -49.12 -23.85
CA GLU A 443 -14.37 -49.49 -25.17
C GLU A 443 -15.36 -48.45 -25.74
N ASN A 444 -16.19 -47.83 -24.89
CA ASN A 444 -17.04 -46.70 -25.25
C ASN A 444 -16.69 -45.46 -24.42
N SER A 445 -15.81 -44.60 -24.94
CA SER A 445 -15.38 -43.38 -24.23
C SER A 445 -15.82 -42.11 -24.95
N GLN A 446 -16.28 -41.10 -24.21
CA GLN A 446 -16.40 -39.72 -24.66
C GLN A 446 -15.19 -38.92 -24.18
N ILE A 447 -14.47 -38.30 -25.12
CA ILE A 447 -13.33 -37.44 -24.84
C ILE A 447 -13.75 -35.99 -25.06
N GLU A 448 -13.54 -35.16 -24.05
CA GLU A 448 -13.80 -33.72 -24.09
C GLU A 448 -12.53 -32.96 -23.70
N ILE A 449 -12.05 -32.07 -24.57
CA ILE A 449 -10.84 -31.28 -24.35
C ILE A 449 -11.24 -29.81 -24.11
N TYR A 450 -10.74 -29.22 -23.03
CA TYR A 450 -11.02 -27.84 -22.64
C TYR A 450 -9.74 -27.03 -22.48
N ASN A 451 -9.84 -25.72 -22.70
CA ASN A 451 -8.80 -24.77 -22.25
C ASN A 451 -8.97 -24.45 -20.75
N LEU A 452 -8.00 -23.73 -20.16
CA LEU A 452 -8.07 -23.31 -18.74
C LEU A 452 -9.27 -22.40 -18.40
N SER A 453 -9.81 -21.68 -19.38
CA SER A 453 -11.00 -20.86 -19.21
C SER A 453 -12.30 -21.69 -19.19
N GLY A 454 -12.23 -23.01 -19.40
CA GLY A 454 -13.39 -23.90 -19.43
C GLY A 454 -14.10 -24.00 -20.79
N ASN A 455 -13.54 -23.41 -21.85
CA ASN A 455 -14.12 -23.51 -23.19
C ASN A 455 -13.83 -24.89 -23.78
N LEU A 456 -14.88 -25.54 -24.30
CA LEU A 456 -14.77 -26.81 -25.02
C LEU A 456 -14.10 -26.60 -26.38
N LEU A 457 -13.01 -27.31 -26.62
CA LEU A 457 -12.20 -27.25 -27.83
C LEU A 457 -12.49 -28.42 -28.77
N LEU A 458 -12.78 -29.58 -28.20
CA LEU A 458 -13.07 -30.82 -28.92
C LEU A 458 -13.99 -31.71 -28.08
N SER A 459 -14.94 -32.38 -28.72
CA SER A 459 -15.72 -33.45 -28.13
C SER A 459 -15.87 -34.60 -29.14
N GLN A 460 -15.40 -35.79 -28.79
CA GLN A 460 -15.38 -36.94 -29.70
C GLN A 460 -15.50 -38.28 -28.96
N GLN A 461 -16.22 -39.24 -29.54
CA GLN A 461 -16.24 -40.61 -29.07
C GLN A 461 -15.02 -41.39 -29.57
N ALA A 462 -14.47 -42.24 -28.70
CA ALA A 462 -13.31 -43.06 -28.99
C ALA A 462 -13.40 -44.43 -28.28
N SER A 463 -12.62 -45.38 -28.79
CA SER A 463 -12.53 -46.74 -28.25
C SER A 463 -11.05 -47.13 -28.15
N LYS A 464 -10.61 -47.55 -26.95
CA LYS A 464 -9.24 -48.05 -26.65
C LYS A 464 -8.10 -47.03 -26.79
N GLN A 465 -8.06 -46.28 -27.89
CA GLN A 465 -7.05 -45.27 -28.19
C GLN A 465 -7.66 -44.06 -28.90
N PHE A 466 -7.02 -42.91 -28.75
CA PHE A 466 -7.39 -41.68 -29.43
C PHE A 466 -6.15 -40.81 -29.69
N SER A 467 -6.09 -40.18 -30.86
CA SER A 467 -5.02 -39.28 -31.24
C SER A 467 -5.59 -37.98 -31.75
N TRP A 468 -5.07 -36.86 -31.24
CA TRP A 468 -5.52 -35.52 -31.63
C TRP A 468 -4.35 -34.70 -32.17
N ASP A 469 -4.57 -34.05 -33.33
CA ASP A 469 -3.56 -33.30 -34.08
C ASP A 469 -3.53 -31.81 -33.71
N HIS A 470 -4.02 -31.44 -32.52
CA HIS A 470 -4.06 -30.08 -31.98
C HIS A 470 -4.73 -29.02 -32.87
N LYS A 471 -5.52 -29.42 -33.88
CA LYS A 471 -6.30 -28.47 -34.68
C LYS A 471 -7.68 -28.30 -34.06
N LEU A 472 -8.10 -27.05 -33.94
CA LEU A 472 -9.48 -26.70 -33.63
C LEU A 472 -10.37 -26.98 -34.84
N GLN A 473 -11.66 -27.21 -34.64
CA GLN A 473 -12.63 -27.45 -35.73
C GLN A 473 -12.70 -26.30 -36.75
N ASN A 474 -12.25 -25.09 -36.39
CA ASN A 474 -12.16 -23.92 -37.26
C ASN A 474 -10.78 -23.77 -37.96
N GLY A 475 -9.86 -24.72 -37.80
CA GLY A 475 -8.52 -24.71 -38.42
C GLY A 475 -7.51 -23.78 -37.75
N ASN A 476 -7.86 -23.10 -36.66
CA ASN A 476 -6.95 -22.20 -35.94
C ASN A 476 -6.00 -22.96 -35.00
N LEU A 477 -4.81 -22.40 -34.80
CA LEU A 477 -3.82 -22.87 -33.84
C LEU A 477 -4.29 -22.59 -32.40
N LEU A 478 -4.08 -23.55 -31.49
CA LEU A 478 -4.34 -23.35 -30.06
C LEU A 478 -3.36 -22.37 -29.43
N ASN A 479 -3.89 -21.45 -28.63
CA ASN A 479 -3.10 -20.55 -27.77
C ASN A 479 -3.48 -20.76 -26.29
N THR A 480 -3.09 -21.91 -25.73
CA THR A 480 -3.29 -22.27 -24.31
C THR A 480 -2.06 -22.98 -23.79
N SER A 481 -1.66 -22.69 -22.55
CA SER A 481 -0.52 -23.35 -21.89
C SER A 481 -0.91 -24.67 -21.19
N ILE A 482 -2.20 -24.91 -20.95
CA ILE A 482 -2.72 -26.11 -20.30
C ILE A 482 -4.03 -26.54 -20.97
N LEU A 483 -4.21 -27.86 -21.08
CA LEU A 483 -5.46 -28.51 -21.46
C LEU A 483 -6.01 -29.35 -20.29
N LEU A 484 -7.33 -29.36 -20.18
CA LEU A 484 -8.07 -30.30 -19.34
C LEU A 484 -8.76 -31.30 -20.26
N ILE A 485 -8.51 -32.59 -20.04
CA ILE A 485 -9.06 -33.67 -20.86
C ILE A 485 -9.94 -34.52 -19.96
N LYS A 486 -11.25 -34.45 -20.20
CA LYS A 486 -12.24 -35.28 -19.53
C LYS A 486 -12.52 -36.51 -20.39
N ILE A 487 -12.32 -37.69 -19.82
CA ILE A 487 -12.63 -38.98 -20.43
C ILE A 487 -13.81 -39.55 -19.64
N THR A 488 -14.93 -39.79 -20.31
CA THR A 488 -16.13 -40.40 -19.71
C THR A 488 -16.34 -41.77 -20.34
N ASN A 489 -16.35 -42.83 -19.55
CA ASN A 489 -16.84 -44.13 -20.00
C ASN A 489 -18.37 -44.04 -20.14
N LEU A 490 -18.88 -44.25 -21.34
CA LEU A 490 -20.31 -44.13 -21.63
C LEU A 490 -21.12 -45.33 -21.10
N ASP A 491 -20.48 -46.47 -20.87
CA ASP A 491 -21.15 -47.69 -20.42
C ASP A 491 -21.56 -47.61 -18.94
N ASP A 492 -20.66 -47.12 -18.08
CA ASP A 492 -20.88 -47.00 -16.62
C ASP A 492 -20.98 -45.55 -16.13
N LYS A 493 -20.82 -44.56 -17.03
CA LYS A 493 -20.82 -43.12 -16.75
C LYS A 493 -19.70 -42.64 -15.82
N SER A 494 -18.71 -43.48 -15.53
CA SER A 494 -17.51 -43.06 -14.80
C SER A 494 -16.70 -42.08 -15.65
N TYR A 495 -15.99 -41.16 -15.01
CA TYR A 495 -15.13 -40.22 -15.73
C TYR A 495 -13.84 -39.92 -14.98
N GLU A 496 -12.80 -39.57 -15.73
CA GLU A 496 -11.52 -39.07 -15.23
C GLU A 496 -11.16 -37.77 -15.95
N ILE A 497 -10.53 -36.83 -15.24
CA ILE A 497 -9.99 -35.60 -15.84
C ILE A 497 -8.47 -35.62 -15.69
N LYS A 498 -7.75 -35.47 -16.81
CA LYS A 498 -6.29 -35.36 -16.83
C LYS A 498 -5.85 -34.00 -17.35
N LYS A 499 -4.74 -33.51 -16.78
CA LYS A 499 -4.10 -32.25 -17.17
C LYS A 499 -2.95 -32.53 -18.13
N VAL A 500 -2.88 -31.79 -19.22
CA VAL A 500 -1.74 -31.79 -20.15
C VAL A 500 -1.17 -30.40 -20.23
N MET A 501 0.15 -30.29 -20.01
CA MET A 501 0.87 -29.03 -20.23
C MET A 501 1.16 -28.87 -21.72
N MET A 502 0.88 -27.69 -22.27
CA MET A 502 1.25 -27.31 -23.63
C MET A 502 2.27 -26.18 -23.60
N GLU A 503 3.34 -26.32 -24.40
CA GLU A 503 4.43 -25.34 -24.48
C GLU A 503 4.97 -25.18 -25.90
#